data_AF-A0A2S9FQS3-F1
#
_entry.id   AF-A0A2S9FQS3-F1
#
_cell.length_a   1.000
_cell.length_b   1.000
_cell.length_c   1.000
_cell.angle_alpha   90.00
_cell.angle_beta   90.00
_cell.angle_gamma   90.00
#
_symmetry.space_group_name_H-M   'P 1'
#
loop_
_entity.id
_entity.type
_entity.pdbx_description
1 polymer ?
#
loop_
_entity_poly.entity_id
_entity_poly.type
_entity_poly.pdbx_seq_one_letter_code
_entity_poly.pdbx_strand_id
1 'polypeptide(L)'
;ATGHLATEGATVRMESTGKVNVYVNGGSAGNSIETTVVQLTAVSPWIADTSSMLAPNASAVTPYGAGTQGSRSGPMTAGAVNEAGTILRNQILAIGAQILG
;
A
#
# COMPACT_ATOMS: atom_id res chain seq x y z
N ALA A 1 -10.20 -23.28 10.97
CA ALA A 1 -10.92 -22.41 10.01
C ALA A 1 -10.25 -21.04 10.04
N THR A 2 -10.23 -20.32 8.90
CA THR A 2 -9.67 -18.96 8.63
C THR A 2 -8.34 -18.82 7.85
N GLY A 3 -7.96 -19.76 6.97
CA GLY A 3 -6.76 -19.61 6.12
C GLY A 3 -6.72 -18.35 5.25
N HIS A 4 -7.89 -17.80 4.88
CA HIS A 4 -7.97 -16.54 4.13
C HIS A 4 -7.56 -15.30 4.96
N LEU A 5 -7.64 -15.36 6.30
CA LEU A 5 -7.15 -14.29 7.19
C LEU A 5 -5.61 -14.27 7.29
N ALA A 6 -4.87 -14.98 6.43
CA ALA A 6 -3.41 -15.04 6.48
C ALA A 6 -2.72 -14.05 5.52
N THR A 7 -3.44 -13.35 4.64
CA THR A 7 -2.83 -12.48 3.60
C THR A 7 -3.56 -11.14 3.46
N GLU A 8 -2.83 -10.05 3.27
CA GLU A 8 -3.36 -8.76 2.80
C GLU A 8 -2.62 -8.33 1.54
N GLY A 9 -3.21 -7.40 0.79
CA GLY A 9 -2.67 -6.89 -0.46
C GLY A 9 -2.68 -5.37 -0.50
N ALA A 10 -1.74 -4.80 -1.25
CA ALA A 10 -1.64 -3.38 -1.51
C ALA A 10 -1.23 -3.14 -2.96
N THR A 11 -1.73 -2.04 -3.54
CA THR A 11 -1.26 -1.49 -4.81
C THR A 11 -0.60 -0.15 -4.53
N VAL A 12 0.63 0.02 -5.00
CA VAL A 12 1.34 1.30 -4.97
C VAL A 12 1.58 1.73 -6.40
N ARG A 13 1.10 2.93 -6.78
CA ARG A 13 1.18 3.45 -8.14
C ARG A 13 1.76 4.86 -8.14
N MET A 14 2.80 5.08 -8.95
CA MET A 14 3.32 6.41 -9.24
C MET A 14 2.68 6.96 -10.52
N GLU A 15 2.15 8.17 -10.45
CA GLU A 15 1.71 8.93 -11.63
C GLU A 15 2.90 9.58 -12.33
N SER A 16 2.73 10.00 -13.59
CA SER A 16 3.79 10.69 -14.35
C SER A 16 4.27 12.00 -13.72
N THR A 17 3.50 12.59 -12.81
CA THR A 17 3.87 13.78 -12.04
C THR A 17 4.76 13.48 -10.83
N GLY A 18 5.03 12.21 -10.53
CA GLY A 18 5.74 11.76 -9.34
C GLY A 18 4.85 11.53 -8.11
N LYS A 19 3.55 11.86 -8.20
CA LYS A 19 2.57 11.60 -7.14
C LYS A 19 2.41 10.10 -6.92
N VAL A 20 2.39 9.63 -5.67
CA VAL A 20 2.20 8.22 -5.35
C VAL A 20 0.85 7.98 -4.69
N ASN A 21 0.09 7.06 -5.29
CA ASN A 21 -1.18 6.57 -4.79
C ASN A 21 -1.01 5.19 -4.16
N VAL A 22 -1.54 5.03 -2.95
CA VAL A 22 -1.55 3.75 -2.25
C VAL A 22 -2.99 3.30 -2.04
N TYR A 23 -3.26 2.08 -2.49
CA TYR A 23 -4.55 1.40 -2.36
C TYR A 23 -4.35 0.15 -1.53
N VAL A 24 -5.18 -0.03 -0.52
CA VAL A 24 -5.10 -1.17 0.40
C VAL A 24 -6.47 -1.78 0.61
N ASN A 25 -6.48 -3.05 1.02
CA ASN A 25 -7.71 -3.70 1.45
C ASN A 25 -8.04 -3.35 2.89
N GLY A 26 -9.34 -3.36 3.19
CA GLY A 26 -9.89 -3.09 4.51
C GLY A 26 -10.61 -1.75 4.54
N GLY A 27 -11.93 -1.78 4.58
CA GLY A 27 -12.72 -0.60 4.89
C GLY A 27 -12.49 -0.21 6.35
N SER A 28 -12.27 1.08 6.60
CA SER A 28 -12.30 1.63 7.94
C SER A 28 -13.71 1.47 8.51
N ALA A 29 -13.81 0.86 9.69
CA ALA A 29 -15.05 0.79 10.46
C ALA A 29 -14.95 1.64 11.74
N GLY A 30 -14.22 2.75 11.67
CA GLY A 30 -13.90 3.62 12.81
C GLY A 30 -12.61 3.26 13.55
N ASN A 31 -11.77 2.37 12.99
CA ASN A 31 -10.48 1.96 13.55
C ASN A 31 -9.28 2.75 13.00
N SER A 32 -9.53 3.83 12.26
CA SER A 32 -8.50 4.76 11.72
C SER A 32 -7.44 4.10 10.85
N ILE A 33 -7.77 2.98 10.19
CA ILE A 33 -6.82 2.27 9.32
C ILE A 33 -6.33 3.14 8.16
N GLU A 34 -7.14 4.09 7.69
CA GLU A 34 -6.75 5.05 6.66
C GLU A 34 -5.56 5.91 7.10
N THR A 35 -5.70 6.53 8.27
CA THR A 35 -4.65 7.37 8.86
C THR A 35 -3.41 6.56 9.17
N THR A 36 -3.57 5.36 9.72
CA THR A 36 -2.44 4.48 10.04
C THR A 36 -1.71 4.03 8.78
N VAL A 37 -2.42 3.70 7.69
CA VAL A 37 -1.80 3.30 6.41
C VAL A 37 -1.04 4.45 5.77
N VAL A 38 -1.56 5.69 5.81
CA VAL A 38 -0.82 6.88 5.37
C VAL A 38 0.47 7.02 6.16
N GLN A 39 0.39 6.95 7.49
CA GLN A 39 1.54 7.09 8.37
C GLN A 39 2.58 6.00 8.10
N LEU A 40 2.15 4.74 7.92
CA LEU A 40 3.01 3.60 7.57
C LEU A 40 3.66 3.76 6.19
N THR A 41 2.92 4.28 5.21
CA THR A 41 3.43 4.59 3.86
C THR A 41 4.50 5.69 3.92
N ALA A 42 4.24 6.74 4.72
CA ALA A 42 5.13 7.87 4.91
C ALA A 42 6.44 7.51 5.64
N VAL A 43 6.51 6.36 6.34
CA VAL A 43 7.78 5.84 6.89
C VAL A 43 8.75 5.44 5.77
N SER A 44 8.28 5.23 4.53
CA SER A 44 9.16 5.04 3.38
C SER A 44 9.68 6.40 2.90
N PRO A 45 10.96 6.75 3.14
CA PRO A 45 11.49 8.12 3.01
C PRO A 45 11.54 8.66 1.57
N TRP A 46 11.13 7.86 0.58
CA TRP A 46 11.11 8.22 -0.85
C TRP A 46 9.72 8.60 -1.35
N ILE A 47 8.67 8.47 -0.52
CA ILE A 47 7.30 8.81 -0.89
C ILE A 47 6.87 10.11 -0.19
N ALA A 48 7.39 11.24 -0.66
CA ALA A 48 7.16 12.54 -0.04
C ALA A 48 5.76 13.12 -0.30
N ASP A 49 5.13 12.76 -1.42
CA ASP A 49 3.76 13.16 -1.80
C ASP A 49 2.87 11.92 -1.95
N THR A 50 2.33 11.47 -0.81
CA THR A 50 1.38 10.36 -0.74
C THR A 50 -0.05 10.89 -0.76
N SER A 51 -0.86 10.40 -1.69
CA SER A 51 -2.30 10.35 -1.47
C SER A 51 -2.72 8.90 -1.31
N SER A 52 -3.01 8.48 -0.09
CA SER A 52 -3.67 7.20 0.12
C SER A 52 -5.13 7.34 -0.33
N MET A 53 -5.57 6.47 -1.24
CA MET A 53 -6.99 6.26 -1.46
C MET A 53 -7.33 4.88 -0.94
N LEU A 54 -7.97 4.83 0.22
CA LEU A 54 -8.81 3.68 0.55
C LEU A 54 -10.04 3.79 -0.35
N ALA A 55 -10.17 2.86 -1.28
CA ALA A 55 -11.38 2.73 -2.08
C ALA A 55 -12.23 1.62 -1.46
N PRO A 56 -13.32 1.95 -0.74
CA PRO A 56 -14.20 0.96 -0.09
C PRO A 56 -15.07 0.24 -1.13
N ASN A 57 -14.46 -0.57 -2.00
CA ASN A 57 -15.04 -1.38 -3.11
C ASN A 57 -14.03 -1.63 -4.26
N ALA A 58 -12.73 -1.43 -4.03
CA ALA A 58 -11.69 -1.49 -5.05
C ALA A 58 -11.25 -2.89 -5.50
N SER A 59 -12.11 -3.91 -5.50
CA SER A 59 -11.74 -5.25 -6.01
C SER A 59 -11.19 -5.26 -7.44
N ALA A 60 -11.40 -4.16 -8.20
CA ALA A 60 -10.81 -3.93 -9.51
C ALA A 60 -9.37 -3.36 -9.51
N VAL A 61 -8.91 -2.76 -8.40
CA VAL A 61 -7.63 -2.01 -8.31
C VAL A 61 -6.74 -2.40 -7.12
N THR A 62 -7.23 -3.22 -6.18
CA THR A 62 -6.43 -3.85 -5.13
C THR A 62 -6.38 -5.38 -5.32
N PRO A 63 -5.23 -6.04 -5.08
CA PRO A 63 -5.17 -7.49 -4.97
C PRO A 63 -6.13 -7.99 -3.90
N TYR A 64 -6.54 -9.26 -3.95
CA TYR A 64 -7.43 -9.82 -2.93
C TYR A 64 -6.83 -9.73 -1.51
N GLY A 65 -7.66 -9.39 -0.52
CA GLY A 65 -7.28 -9.34 0.90
C GLY A 65 -8.49 -9.61 1.78
N ALA A 66 -8.24 -10.07 3.01
CA ALA A 66 -9.30 -10.53 3.91
C ALA A 66 -10.03 -9.39 4.63
N GLY A 67 -9.55 -8.16 4.45
CA GLY A 67 -10.19 -6.97 4.98
C GLY A 67 -10.00 -6.78 6.48
N THR A 68 -10.89 -6.00 7.09
CA THR A 68 -10.74 -5.57 8.48
C THR A 68 -11.33 -6.58 9.46
N GLN A 69 -10.50 -7.45 10.05
CA GLN A 69 -10.92 -8.39 11.08
C GLN A 69 -9.74 -8.92 11.90
N GLY A 70 -9.95 -9.37 13.13
CA GLY A 70 -8.91 -10.08 13.91
C GLY A 70 -7.66 -9.25 14.26
N SER A 71 -7.79 -7.92 14.34
CA SER A 71 -6.71 -6.98 14.73
C SER A 71 -5.43 -7.03 13.88
N ARG A 72 -5.45 -7.70 12.72
CA ARG A 72 -4.29 -7.89 11.84
C ARG A 72 -4.11 -6.79 10.79
N SER A 73 -5.13 -5.98 10.57
CA SER A 73 -5.18 -5.01 9.46
C SER A 73 -4.11 -3.92 9.58
N GLY A 74 -3.64 -3.61 10.79
CA GLY A 74 -2.45 -2.76 10.96
C GLY A 74 -1.17 -3.42 10.42
N PRO A 75 -0.68 -4.51 11.05
CA PRO A 75 0.60 -5.12 10.65
C PRO A 75 0.60 -5.75 9.25
N MET A 76 -0.50 -6.37 8.82
CA MET A 76 -0.54 -7.05 7.52
C MET A 76 -0.57 -6.06 6.35
N THR A 77 -1.35 -4.99 6.47
CA THR A 77 -1.40 -3.94 5.47
C THR A 77 -0.08 -3.14 5.45
N ALA A 78 0.55 -2.94 6.61
CA ALA A 78 1.90 -2.34 6.68
C ALA A 78 2.93 -3.15 5.88
N GLY A 79 2.94 -4.48 6.07
CA GLY A 79 3.82 -5.39 5.35
C GLY A 79 3.59 -5.33 3.84
N ALA A 80 2.33 -5.42 3.41
CA ALA A 80 1.96 -5.37 1.99
C ALA A 80 2.35 -4.04 1.31
N VAL A 81 2.13 -2.91 2.00
CA VAL A 81 2.53 -1.57 1.49
C VAL A 81 4.05 -1.46 1.40
N ASN A 82 4.80 -1.95 2.40
CA ASN A 82 6.26 -1.94 2.38
C ASN A 82 6.81 -2.77 1.22
N GLU A 83 6.28 -3.98 1.01
CA GLU A 83 6.70 -4.86 -0.07
C GLU A 83 6.41 -4.23 -1.45
N ALA A 84 5.17 -3.79 -1.69
CA ALA A 84 4.79 -3.14 -2.95
C ALA A 84 5.60 -1.85 -3.20
N GLY A 85 5.82 -1.05 -2.16
CA GLY A 85 6.66 0.15 -2.23
C GLY A 85 8.11 -0.17 -2.57
N THR A 86 8.69 -1.19 -1.95
CA THR A 86 10.07 -1.63 -2.21
C THR A 86 10.25 -2.07 -3.66
N ILE A 87 9.27 -2.80 -4.21
CA ILE A 87 9.27 -3.20 -5.62
C ILE A 87 9.27 -1.96 -6.53
N LEU A 88 8.37 -1.00 -6.29
CA LEU A 88 8.30 0.22 -7.08
C LEU A 88 9.61 1.03 -7.00
N ARG A 89 10.18 1.18 -5.80
CA ARG A 89 11.45 1.87 -5.60
C ARG A 89 12.58 1.24 -6.41
N ASN A 90 12.69 -0.09 -6.39
CA ASN A 90 13.74 -0.80 -7.13
C ASN A 90 13.61 -0.58 -8.63
N GLN A 91 12.39 -0.53 -9.17
CA GLN A 91 12.15 -0.20 -10.58
C GLN A 91 12.58 1.24 -10.90
N ILE A 92 12.23 2.21 -10.05
CA ILE A 92 12.66 3.61 -10.22
C ILE A 92 14.18 3.73 -10.20
N LEU A 93 14.85 3.05 -9.27
CA LEU A 93 16.31 3.04 -9.19
C LEU A 93 16.95 2.40 -10.41
N ALA A 94 16.38 1.30 -10.94
CA ALA A 94 16.88 0.66 -12.16
C ALA A 94 16.75 1.59 -13.38
N ILE A 95 15.63 2.30 -13.51
CA ILE A 95 15.43 3.31 -14.55
C ILE A 95 16.45 4.46 -14.37
N GLY A 96 16.62 4.95 -13.14
CA GLY A 96 17.58 6.01 -12.82
C GLY A 96 19.01 5.63 -13.15
N ALA A 97 19.43 4.40 -12.81
CA ALA A 97 20.75 3.88 -13.14
C ALA A 97 20.97 3.82 -14.66
N GLN A 98 19.96 3.42 -15.44
CA GLN A 98 20.06 3.43 -16.89
C GLN A 98 20.18 4.85 -17.47
N ILE A 99 19.50 5.83 -16.88
CA ILE A 99 19.52 7.23 -17.35
C ILE A 99 20.84 7.92 -16.97
N LEU A 100 21.40 7.62 -15.80
CA LEU A 100 22.54 8.33 -15.22
C LEU A 100 23.91 7.66 -15.44
N GLY A 101 23.93 6.37 -15.82
CA GLY A 101 25.17 5.58 -15.96
C GLY A 101 25.75 5.14 -14.62
#